data_AF-A0A803NR12-F1
#
_entry.id   AF-A0A803NR12-F1
#
_cell.length_a   1.000
_cell.length_b   1.000
_cell.length_c   1.000
_cell.angle_alpha   90.00
_cell.angle_beta   90.00
_cell.angle_gamma   90.00
#
_symmetry.space_group_name_H-M   'P 1'
#
loop_
_entity.id
_entity.type
_entity.pdbx_description
1 polymer ?
#
loop_
_entity_poly.entity_id
_entity_poly.type
_entity_poly.pdbx_seq_one_letter_code
_entity_poly.pdbx_strand_id
1 'polypeptide(L)'
;MAALKSNLHIRSNSLPSKSHPVIEECNDHLHRLGASYATSSSSSIAHQLNGLEDLHICVEKLLQLPLTQQAFSQSRQEKWVDELVDGSLRLLDICSAAKDAVLHTKECARDIQSTMRRKVNLESEIKKYSASRKVVKKAIQKALKSLKGAESKSSASPSTKDDEITALVIVLREVEAVTLASFESLLSFISGPKTQSKLGGWSLVSKIMQSKRVGCDEDVVNEFAKVDAVLLRHETNKADQS
;
A
#
# COMPACT_ATOMS: atom_id res chain seq x y z
N MET A 1 -31.04 73.65 4.13
CA MET A 1 -29.86 72.81 3.81
C MET A 1 -30.11 71.41 4.35
N ALA A 2 -30.38 70.45 3.47
CA ALA A 2 -30.65 69.07 3.86
C ALA A 2 -29.31 68.32 4.04
N ALA A 3 -29.09 67.74 5.22
CA ALA A 3 -27.91 66.93 5.50
C ALA A 3 -28.08 65.52 4.88
N LEU A 4 -27.14 65.15 4.03
CA LEU A 4 -27.09 63.85 3.35
C LEU A 4 -26.77 62.76 4.39
N LYS A 5 -27.69 61.80 4.57
CA LYS A 5 -27.43 60.57 5.33
C LYS A 5 -26.43 59.72 4.56
N SER A 6 -25.21 59.55 5.10
CA SER A 6 -24.26 58.57 4.59
C SER A 6 -24.67 57.16 5.04
N ASN A 7 -25.18 56.35 4.11
CA ASN A 7 -25.33 54.90 4.31
C ASN A 7 -23.93 54.27 4.35
N LEU A 8 -23.44 53.98 5.55
CA LEU A 8 -22.24 53.16 5.74
C LEU A 8 -22.62 51.70 5.47
N HIS A 9 -22.27 51.21 4.28
CA HIS A 9 -22.38 49.81 3.92
C HIS A 9 -21.28 49.04 4.64
N ILE A 10 -21.59 48.46 5.80
CA ILE A 10 -20.72 47.50 6.48
C ILE A 10 -20.62 46.29 5.55
N ARG A 11 -19.52 46.18 4.81
CA ARG A 11 -19.18 44.97 4.05
C ARG A 11 -18.67 43.94 5.05
N SER A 12 -19.44 42.87 5.25
CA SER A 12 -18.99 41.68 5.96
C SER A 12 -17.79 41.09 5.22
N ASN A 13 -16.63 41.07 5.87
CA ASN A 13 -15.49 40.29 5.40
C ASN A 13 -15.79 38.81 5.69
N SER A 14 -16.33 38.08 4.72
CA SER A 14 -16.36 36.63 4.76
C SER A 14 -14.92 36.13 4.69
N LEU A 15 -14.34 35.79 5.84
CA LEU A 15 -13.13 34.96 5.88
C LEU A 15 -13.43 33.66 5.12
N PRO A 16 -12.47 33.09 4.38
CA PRO A 16 -12.68 31.78 3.78
C PRO A 16 -13.15 30.81 4.86
N SER A 17 -14.21 30.04 4.55
CA SER A 17 -14.71 28.98 5.40
C SER A 17 -13.54 28.12 5.86
N LYS A 18 -13.30 28.05 7.17
CA LYS A 18 -12.32 27.11 7.70
C LYS A 18 -12.85 25.71 7.41
N SER A 19 -12.03 24.90 6.75
CA SER A 19 -12.29 23.47 6.57
C SER A 19 -12.60 22.82 7.92
N HIS A 20 -13.50 21.84 7.92
CA HIS A 20 -13.89 21.14 9.14
C HIS A 20 -12.64 20.51 9.81
N PRO A 21 -12.47 20.58 11.14
CA PRO A 21 -11.25 20.11 11.82
C PRO A 21 -10.84 18.67 11.49
N VAL A 22 -11.82 17.78 11.30
CA VAL A 22 -11.58 16.38 10.92
C VAL A 22 -11.04 16.25 9.48
N ILE A 23 -11.44 17.12 8.55
CA ILE A 23 -10.91 17.13 7.18
C ILE A 23 -9.44 17.59 7.21
N GLU A 24 -9.14 18.59 8.02
CA GLU A 24 -7.76 19.07 8.24
C GLU A 24 -6.88 17.97 8.87
N GLU A 25 -7.37 17.29 9.91
CA GLU A 25 -6.70 16.13 10.52
C GLU A 25 -6.37 15.05 9.47
N CYS A 26 -7.34 14.69 8.61
CA CYS A 26 -7.14 13.67 7.58
C CYS A 26 -6.10 14.12 6.54
N ASN A 27 -6.12 15.39 6.12
CA ASN A 27 -5.12 15.95 5.21
C ASN A 27 -3.71 15.94 5.83
N ASP A 28 -3.58 16.21 7.13
CA ASP A 28 -2.29 16.12 7.83
C ASP A 28 -1.74 14.69 7.86
N HIS A 29 -2.61 13.70 8.06
CA HIS A 29 -2.25 12.28 7.94
C HIS A 29 -1.80 11.92 6.52
N LEU A 30 -2.54 12.37 5.50
CA LEU A 30 -2.21 12.16 4.09
C LEU A 30 -0.86 12.77 3.72
N HIS A 31 -0.61 14.03 4.09
CA HIS A 31 0.64 14.72 3.81
C HIS A 31 1.83 14.00 4.47
N ARG A 32 1.68 13.55 5.72
CA ARG A 32 2.73 12.82 6.45
C ARG A 32 3.07 11.49 5.79
N LEU A 33 2.07 10.73 5.35
CA LEU A 33 2.27 9.49 4.61
C LEU A 33 2.84 9.73 3.22
N GLY A 34 2.40 10.82 2.55
CA GLY A 34 2.90 11.31 1.27
C GLY A 34 4.41 11.53 1.23
N ALA A 35 4.99 12.02 2.34
CA ALA A 35 6.42 12.27 2.44
C ALA A 35 7.28 11.02 2.71
N SER A 36 6.66 9.85 2.98
CA SER A 36 7.36 8.69 3.57
C SER A 36 7.86 7.63 2.56
N TYR A 37 7.72 7.83 1.24
CA TYR A 37 8.02 6.81 0.22
C TYR A 37 9.50 6.56 -0.11
N ALA A 38 10.44 7.21 0.58
CA ALA A 38 11.84 7.23 0.17
C ALA A 38 12.64 5.95 0.50
N THR A 39 12.13 5.02 1.32
CA THR A 39 12.90 3.82 1.73
C THR A 39 11.98 2.63 2.05
N SER A 40 12.16 1.50 1.36
CA SER A 40 11.43 0.24 1.61
C SER A 40 12.12 -0.65 2.65
N SER A 41 12.43 -0.11 3.83
CA SER A 41 12.89 -0.91 4.98
C SER A 41 11.69 -1.47 5.77
N SER A 42 11.93 -2.52 6.57
CA SER A 42 10.91 -3.07 7.47
C SER A 42 10.38 -2.03 8.47
N SER A 43 11.25 -1.18 9.02
CA SER A 43 10.87 -0.10 9.93
C SER A 43 10.02 0.98 9.26
N SER A 44 10.37 1.37 8.03
CA SER A 44 9.62 2.35 7.23
C SER A 44 8.23 1.83 6.90
N ILE A 45 8.13 0.56 6.48
CA ILE A 45 6.84 -0.10 6.21
C ILE A 45 6.00 -0.17 7.48
N ALA A 46 6.57 -0.53 8.63
CA ALA A 46 5.85 -0.56 9.89
C ALA A 46 5.33 0.84 10.28
N HIS A 47 6.14 1.88 10.13
CA HIS A 47 5.73 3.26 10.36
C HIS A 47 4.60 3.69 9.41
N GLN A 48 4.68 3.30 8.14
CA GLN A 48 3.64 3.56 7.14
C GLN A 48 2.32 2.89 7.51
N LEU A 49 2.35 1.64 7.97
CA LEU A 49 1.15 0.92 8.44
C LEU A 49 0.53 1.56 9.69
N ASN A 50 1.35 2.02 10.64
CA ASN A 50 0.85 2.75 11.80
C ASN A 50 0.21 4.09 11.39
N GLY A 51 0.84 4.81 10.47
CA GLY A 51 0.26 6.05 9.94
C GLY A 51 -1.05 5.81 9.18
N LEU A 52 -1.21 4.66 8.51
CA LEU A 52 -2.48 4.26 7.92
C LEU A 52 -3.54 3.97 8.98
N GLU A 53 -3.19 3.33 10.10
CA GLU A 53 -4.13 3.13 11.22
C GLU A 53 -4.69 4.48 11.69
N ASP A 54 -3.82 5.45 11.95
CA ASP A 54 -4.24 6.80 12.32
C ASP A 54 -5.13 7.45 11.25
N LEU A 55 -4.76 7.33 9.97
CA LEU A 55 -5.53 7.88 8.85
C LEU A 55 -6.92 7.26 8.77
N HIS A 56 -7.03 5.94 8.90
CA HIS A 56 -8.31 5.23 8.82
C HIS A 56 -9.20 5.51 10.05
N ILE A 57 -8.62 5.75 11.22
CA ILE A 57 -9.35 6.28 12.39
C ILE A 57 -9.89 7.69 12.08
N CYS A 58 -9.11 8.56 11.45
CA CYS A 58 -9.60 9.87 11.00
C CYS A 58 -10.74 9.74 9.98
N VAL A 59 -10.61 8.83 9.01
CA VAL A 59 -11.64 8.56 8.00
C VAL A 59 -12.92 8.05 8.65
N GLU A 60 -12.83 7.19 9.66
CA GLU A 60 -14.02 6.77 10.42
C GLU A 60 -14.75 7.97 11.03
N LYS A 61 -14.03 8.89 11.68
CA LYS A 61 -14.62 10.14 12.20
C LYS A 61 -15.23 10.98 11.07
N LEU A 62 -14.54 11.09 9.93
CA LEU A 62 -15.01 11.83 8.75
C LEU A 62 -16.33 11.26 8.23
N LEU A 63 -16.45 9.94 8.13
CA LEU A 63 -17.65 9.23 7.69
C LEU A 63 -18.83 9.37 8.67
N GLN A 64 -18.54 9.57 9.96
CA GLN A 64 -19.56 9.79 11.00
C GLN A 64 -20.11 11.23 11.04
N LEU A 65 -19.49 12.18 10.33
CA LEU A 65 -19.98 13.56 10.31
C LEU A 65 -21.36 13.65 9.65
N PRO A 66 -22.29 14.49 10.19
CA PRO A 66 -23.60 14.69 9.58
C PRO A 66 -23.51 15.16 8.12
N LEU A 67 -22.56 16.04 7.80
CA LEU A 67 -22.33 16.53 6.44
C LEU A 67 -21.96 15.39 5.48
N THR A 68 -21.08 14.50 5.92
CA THR A 68 -20.66 13.33 5.15
C THR A 68 -21.81 12.33 4.95
N GLN A 69 -22.57 12.04 6.00
CA GLN A 69 -23.75 11.18 5.92
C GLN A 69 -24.84 11.77 5.02
N GLN A 70 -25.03 13.08 5.11
CA GLN A 70 -25.94 13.82 4.25
C GLN A 70 -25.49 13.74 2.79
N ALA A 71 -24.20 13.94 2.50
CA ALA A 71 -23.64 13.78 1.16
C ALA A 71 -23.98 12.40 0.59
N PHE A 72 -23.71 11.31 1.33
CA PHE A 72 -24.05 9.95 0.91
C PHE A 72 -25.55 9.70 0.71
N SER A 73 -26.40 10.31 1.53
CA SER A 73 -27.85 10.16 1.43
C SER A 73 -28.43 10.88 0.21
N GLN A 74 -27.89 12.05 -0.11
CA GLN A 74 -28.28 12.87 -1.27
C GLN A 74 -27.71 12.29 -2.56
N SER A 75 -26.53 11.69 -2.49
CA SER A 75 -25.81 11.09 -3.62
C SER A 75 -26.11 9.60 -3.84
N ARG A 76 -27.23 9.08 -3.31
CA ARG A 76 -27.58 7.63 -3.34
C ARG A 76 -27.70 7.00 -4.76
N GLN A 77 -27.58 7.80 -5.82
CA GLN A 77 -27.51 7.35 -7.22
C GLN A 77 -26.27 7.88 -7.97
N GLU A 78 -25.32 8.48 -7.27
CA GLU A 78 -24.12 9.02 -7.89
C GLU A 78 -23.03 7.97 -7.98
N LYS A 79 -22.47 7.86 -9.19
CA LYS A 79 -21.42 6.89 -9.56
C LYS A 79 -20.21 6.89 -8.62
N TRP A 80 -19.88 8.03 -8.00
CA TRP A 80 -18.72 8.12 -7.11
C TRP A 80 -18.89 7.30 -5.82
N VAL A 81 -20.11 7.10 -5.33
CA VAL A 81 -20.37 6.29 -4.13
C VAL A 81 -20.06 4.83 -4.43
N ASP A 82 -20.56 4.31 -5.56
CA ASP A 82 -20.25 2.95 -6.02
C ASP A 82 -18.75 2.76 -6.23
N GLU A 83 -18.09 3.71 -6.89
CA GLU A 83 -16.64 3.65 -7.12
C GLU A 83 -15.83 3.77 -5.82
N LEU A 84 -16.34 4.42 -4.78
CA LEU A 84 -15.71 4.49 -3.46
C LEU A 84 -15.86 3.16 -2.71
N VAL A 85 -17.04 2.54 -2.77
CA VAL A 85 -17.29 1.22 -2.17
C VAL A 85 -16.45 0.16 -2.87
N ASP A 86 -16.40 0.18 -4.21
CA ASP A 86 -15.52 -0.68 -5.01
C ASP A 86 -14.05 -0.47 -4.62
N GLY A 87 -13.63 0.79 -4.43
CA GLY A 87 -12.29 1.13 -3.93
C GLY A 87 -12.00 0.52 -2.57
N SER A 88 -12.93 0.68 -1.63
CA SER A 88 -12.83 0.12 -0.27
C SER A 88 -12.75 -1.41 -0.28
N LEU A 89 -13.50 -2.08 -1.16
CA LEU A 89 -13.43 -3.54 -1.32
C LEU A 89 -12.06 -3.98 -1.85
N ARG A 90 -11.50 -3.26 -2.84
CA ARG A 90 -10.13 -3.50 -3.33
C ARG A 90 -9.09 -3.34 -2.23
N LEU A 91 -9.24 -2.32 -1.37
CA LEU A 91 -8.37 -2.11 -0.21
C LEU A 91 -8.44 -3.29 0.77
N LEU A 92 -9.64 -3.80 1.03
CA LEU A 92 -9.84 -4.95 1.90
C LEU A 92 -9.20 -6.23 1.34
N ASP A 93 -9.37 -6.48 0.03
CA ASP A 93 -8.77 -7.63 -0.66
C ASP A 93 -7.24 -7.59 -0.60
N ILE A 94 -6.63 -6.43 -0.86
CA ILE A 94 -5.17 -6.30 -0.85
C ILE A 94 -4.60 -6.38 0.57
N CYS A 95 -5.29 -5.79 1.55
CA CYS A 95 -4.96 -5.91 2.97
C CYS A 95 -4.98 -7.38 3.42
N SER A 96 -6.03 -8.11 3.04
CA SER A 96 -6.18 -9.54 3.34
C SER A 96 -5.05 -10.35 2.71
N ALA A 97 -4.74 -10.13 1.44
CA ALA A 97 -3.63 -10.79 0.76
C ALA A 97 -2.27 -10.51 1.42
N ALA A 98 -2.02 -9.26 1.84
CA ALA A 98 -0.79 -8.88 2.53
C ALA A 98 -0.69 -9.55 3.91
N LYS A 99 -1.77 -9.52 4.69
CA LYS A 99 -1.85 -10.19 6.00
C LYS A 99 -1.59 -11.69 5.87
N ASP A 100 -2.26 -12.37 4.94
CA ASP A 100 -2.11 -13.80 4.73
C ASP A 100 -0.69 -14.16 4.28
N ALA A 101 -0.08 -13.35 3.41
CA ALA A 101 1.30 -13.53 2.98
C ALA A 101 2.31 -13.45 4.14
N VAL A 102 2.13 -12.47 5.04
CA VAL A 102 2.97 -12.31 6.23
C VAL A 102 2.74 -13.46 7.21
N LEU A 103 1.49 -13.80 7.53
CA LEU A 103 1.15 -14.86 8.47
C LEU A 103 1.66 -16.22 8.01
N HIS A 104 1.45 -16.57 6.74
CA HIS A 104 1.89 -17.84 6.19
C HIS A 104 3.43 -17.94 6.20
N THR A 105 4.14 -16.85 5.84
CA THR A 105 5.61 -16.87 5.87
C THR A 105 6.13 -16.97 7.30
N LYS A 106 5.49 -16.28 8.26
CA LYS A 106 5.81 -16.34 9.69
C LYS A 106 5.62 -17.73 10.28
N GLU A 107 4.55 -18.43 9.90
CA GLU A 107 4.30 -19.81 10.34
C GLU A 107 5.39 -20.76 9.85
N CYS A 108 5.70 -20.76 8.55
CA CYS A 108 6.77 -21.61 8.02
C CYS A 108 8.15 -21.28 8.63
N ALA A 109 8.43 -20.01 8.89
CA ALA A 109 9.66 -19.61 9.58
C ALA A 109 9.72 -20.14 11.02
N ARG A 110 8.57 -20.18 11.73
CA ARG A 110 8.48 -20.77 13.08
C ARG A 110 8.68 -22.28 13.06
N ASP A 111 8.19 -22.99 12.05
CA ASP A 111 8.38 -24.43 11.91
C ASP A 111 9.86 -24.79 11.69
N ILE A 112 10.54 -24.04 10.83
CA ILE A 112 12.00 -24.13 10.64
C ILE A 112 12.70 -23.89 11.96
N GLN A 113 12.40 -22.79 12.65
CA GLN A 113 13.03 -22.44 13.92
C GLN A 113 12.79 -23.52 15.00
N SER A 114 11.57 -24.03 15.09
CA SER A 114 11.20 -25.12 16.02
C SER A 114 11.99 -26.39 15.73
N THR A 115 12.14 -26.76 14.45
CA THR A 115 12.89 -27.94 14.02
C THR A 115 14.38 -27.82 14.30
N MET A 116 14.96 -26.63 14.09
CA MET A 116 16.34 -26.32 14.47
C MET A 116 16.57 -26.46 15.97
N ARG A 117 15.65 -25.95 16.81
CA ARG A 117 15.74 -26.07 18.28
C ARG A 117 15.67 -27.52 18.74
N ARG A 118 14.86 -28.35 18.06
CA ARG A 118 14.76 -29.79 18.31
C ARG A 118 15.95 -30.60 17.77
N LYS A 119 16.87 -29.96 17.02
CA LYS A 119 18.04 -30.60 16.37
C LYS A 119 17.64 -31.78 15.45
N VAL A 120 16.49 -31.66 14.80
CA VAL A 120 15.96 -32.65 13.85
C VAL A 120 16.33 -32.22 12.43
N ASN A 121 16.31 -33.17 11.47
CA ASN A 121 16.54 -32.89 10.07
C ASN A 121 15.58 -31.80 9.55
N LEU A 122 16.15 -30.74 8.97
CA LEU A 122 15.44 -29.55 8.52
C LEU A 122 14.87 -29.67 7.10
N GLU A 123 15.24 -30.73 6.38
CA GLU A 123 14.98 -30.86 4.95
C GLU A 123 13.49 -30.78 4.57
N SER A 124 12.61 -31.44 5.34
CA SER A 124 11.17 -31.39 5.07
C SER A 124 10.58 -29.99 5.26
N GLU A 125 11.04 -29.25 6.28
CA GLU A 125 10.54 -27.91 6.59
C GLU A 125 11.08 -26.86 5.62
N ILE A 126 12.33 -27.01 5.16
CA ILE A 126 12.88 -26.17 4.08
C ILE A 126 12.05 -26.35 2.80
N LYS A 127 11.75 -27.60 2.41
CA LYS A 127 10.93 -27.90 1.22
C LYS A 127 9.53 -27.30 1.34
N LYS A 128 8.89 -27.41 2.52
CA LYS A 128 7.58 -26.78 2.80
C LYS A 128 7.65 -25.25 2.71
N TYR A 129 8.66 -24.63 3.32
CA TYR A 129 8.88 -23.18 3.23
C TYR A 129 9.09 -22.74 1.78
N SER A 130 9.93 -23.44 1.01
CA SER A 130 10.19 -23.15 -0.41
C SER A 130 8.91 -23.22 -1.25
N ALA A 131 8.08 -24.25 -1.03
CA ALA A 131 6.77 -24.37 -1.69
C ALA A 131 5.81 -23.25 -1.29
N SER A 132 5.68 -22.98 0.01
CA SER A 132 4.88 -21.88 0.58
C SER A 132 5.27 -20.54 -0.04
N ARG A 133 6.56 -20.22 -0.08
CA ARG A 133 7.07 -18.96 -0.64
C ARG A 133 6.70 -18.79 -2.10
N LYS A 134 6.72 -19.85 -2.90
CA LYS A 134 6.26 -19.82 -4.29
C LYS A 134 4.77 -19.50 -4.38
N VAL A 135 3.94 -20.07 -3.50
CA VAL A 135 2.49 -19.78 -3.43
C VAL A 135 2.25 -18.33 -3.03
N VAL A 136 2.90 -17.86 -1.96
CA VAL A 136 2.81 -16.47 -1.48
C VAL A 136 3.21 -15.49 -2.57
N LYS A 137 4.36 -15.67 -3.23
CA LYS A 137 4.80 -14.79 -4.33
C LYS A 137 3.80 -14.76 -5.50
N LYS A 138 3.20 -15.90 -5.85
CA LYS A 138 2.17 -15.97 -6.89
C LYS A 138 0.88 -15.22 -6.48
N ALA A 139 0.45 -15.38 -5.24
CA ALA A 139 -0.72 -14.68 -4.69
C ALA A 139 -0.50 -13.16 -4.69
N ILE A 140 0.67 -12.71 -4.23
CA ILE A 140 1.08 -11.30 -4.27
C ILE A 140 1.07 -10.76 -5.71
N GLN A 141 1.67 -11.48 -6.66
CA GLN A 141 1.67 -11.07 -8.06
C GLN A 141 0.26 -10.98 -8.66
N LYS A 142 -0.66 -11.85 -8.25
CA LYS A 142 -2.06 -11.79 -8.66
C LYS A 142 -2.73 -10.53 -8.09
N ALA A 143 -2.55 -10.24 -6.80
CA ALA A 143 -3.11 -9.06 -6.15
C ALA A 143 -2.59 -7.74 -6.75
N LEU A 144 -1.29 -7.64 -7.01
CA LEU A 144 -0.70 -6.47 -7.67
C LEU A 144 -1.18 -6.29 -9.12
N LYS A 145 -1.49 -7.38 -9.83
CA LYS A 145 -2.05 -7.30 -11.19
C LYS A 145 -3.51 -6.85 -11.19
N SER A 146 -4.32 -7.32 -10.24
CA SER A 146 -5.71 -6.87 -10.13
C SER A 146 -5.80 -5.38 -9.81
N LEU A 147 -4.82 -4.84 -9.08
CA LEU A 147 -4.76 -3.43 -8.74
C LEU A 147 -4.57 -2.54 -9.98
N LYS A 148 -3.56 -2.85 -10.81
CA LYS A 148 -3.28 -2.10 -12.06
C LYS A 148 -4.43 -2.14 -13.07
N GLY A 149 -5.24 -3.20 -13.06
CA GLY A 149 -6.41 -3.31 -13.93
C GLY A 149 -7.53 -2.33 -13.57
N ALA A 150 -7.58 -1.85 -12.31
CA ALA A 150 -8.64 -1.01 -11.79
C ALA A 150 -8.38 0.50 -11.98
N GLU A 151 -7.11 0.93 -12.01
CA GLU A 151 -6.73 2.35 -12.17
C GLU A 151 -7.22 2.97 -13.49
N SER A 152 -7.43 2.17 -14.54
CA SER A 152 -7.89 2.65 -15.85
C SER A 152 -9.36 3.09 -15.91
N LYS A 153 -10.14 2.91 -14.84
CA LYS A 153 -11.59 3.15 -14.82
C LYS A 153 -12.02 4.39 -14.02
N SER A 154 -11.11 5.03 -13.29
CA SER A 154 -11.42 6.03 -12.26
C SER A 154 -11.18 7.49 -12.69
N SER A 155 -11.33 7.82 -13.97
CA SER A 155 -11.12 9.20 -14.47
C SER A 155 -12.39 10.06 -14.49
N ALA A 156 -13.47 9.66 -13.80
CA ALA A 156 -14.68 10.45 -13.76
C ALA A 156 -14.52 11.60 -12.76
N SER A 157 -14.45 12.83 -13.27
CA SER A 157 -14.61 14.03 -12.45
C SER A 157 -15.96 13.96 -11.73
N PRO A 158 -16.04 14.31 -10.43
CA PRO A 158 -17.32 14.54 -9.79
C PRO A 158 -18.10 15.57 -10.63
N SER A 159 -19.32 15.24 -11.06
CA SER A 159 -20.21 16.19 -11.73
C SER A 159 -21.06 17.00 -10.73
N THR A 160 -20.70 16.91 -9.45
CA THR A 160 -21.42 17.52 -8.33
C THR A 160 -21.24 19.03 -8.34
N LYS A 161 -22.35 19.77 -8.25
CA LYS A 161 -22.36 21.24 -8.15
C LYS A 161 -22.03 21.74 -6.74
N ASP A 162 -21.72 20.82 -5.82
CA ASP A 162 -21.46 21.10 -4.41
C ASP A 162 -19.94 21.00 -4.15
N ASP A 163 -19.35 22.12 -3.78
CA ASP A 163 -17.92 22.24 -3.50
C ASP A 163 -17.51 21.37 -2.28
N GLU A 164 -18.40 21.17 -1.31
CA GLU A 164 -18.12 20.38 -0.09
C GLU A 164 -18.11 18.88 -0.38
N ILE A 165 -19.08 18.38 -1.15
CA ILE A 165 -19.12 16.98 -1.60
C ILE A 165 -17.89 16.69 -2.47
N THR A 166 -17.54 17.61 -3.35
CA THR A 166 -16.37 17.48 -4.22
C THR A 166 -15.07 17.39 -3.41
N ALA A 167 -14.91 18.23 -2.39
CA ALA A 167 -13.77 18.17 -1.48
C ALA A 167 -13.70 16.84 -0.71
N LEU A 168 -14.83 16.35 -0.20
CA LEU A 168 -14.92 15.06 0.48
C LEU A 168 -14.48 13.91 -0.43
N VAL A 169 -14.98 13.88 -1.68
CA VAL A 169 -14.62 12.84 -2.66
C VAL A 169 -13.12 12.86 -2.93
N ILE A 170 -12.51 14.03 -3.08
CA ILE A 170 -11.06 14.16 -3.29
C ILE A 170 -10.27 13.55 -2.13
N VAL A 171 -10.62 13.90 -0.89
CA VAL A 171 -9.94 13.37 0.31
C VAL A 171 -10.05 11.84 0.38
N LEU A 172 -11.24 11.29 0.14
CA LEU A 172 -11.45 9.83 0.17
C LEU A 172 -10.69 9.10 -0.95
N ARG A 173 -10.55 9.71 -2.13
CA ARG A 173 -9.71 9.17 -3.22
C ARG A 173 -8.23 9.19 -2.87
N GLU A 174 -7.78 10.24 -2.19
CA GLU A 174 -6.38 10.34 -1.75
C GLU A 174 -6.06 9.30 -0.66
N VAL A 175 -6.99 9.08 0.29
CA VAL A 175 -6.93 7.98 1.26
C VAL A 175 -6.80 6.64 0.56
N GLU A 176 -7.63 6.38 -0.45
CA GLU A 176 -7.56 5.15 -1.25
C GLU A 176 -6.17 4.99 -1.89
N ALA A 177 -5.69 6.03 -2.58
CA ALA A 177 -4.40 6.01 -3.27
C ALA A 177 -3.21 5.78 -2.32
N VAL A 178 -3.16 6.49 -1.19
CA VAL A 178 -2.10 6.33 -0.18
C VAL A 178 -2.15 4.94 0.46
N THR A 179 -3.35 4.43 0.75
CA THR A 179 -3.51 3.08 1.30
C THR A 179 -3.04 2.02 0.30
N LEU A 180 -3.41 2.15 -0.97
CA LEU A 180 -2.96 1.26 -2.05
C LEU A 180 -1.43 1.28 -2.18
N ALA A 181 -0.82 2.45 -2.30
CA ALA A 181 0.63 2.59 -2.44
C ALA A 181 1.39 1.95 -1.26
N SER A 182 0.84 2.06 -0.05
CA SER A 182 1.39 1.44 1.15
C SER A 182 1.36 -0.09 1.10
N PHE A 183 0.21 -0.67 0.71
CA PHE A 183 0.11 -2.12 0.56
C PHE A 183 0.90 -2.64 -0.63
N GLU A 184 1.01 -1.89 -1.73
CA GLU A 184 1.89 -2.24 -2.84
C GLU A 184 3.35 -2.31 -2.42
N SER A 185 3.81 -1.34 -1.63
CA SER A 185 5.15 -1.30 -1.04
C SER A 185 5.39 -2.54 -0.15
N LEU A 186 4.46 -2.82 0.78
CA LEU A 186 4.53 -4.00 1.67
C LEU A 186 4.55 -5.32 0.88
N LEU A 187 3.66 -5.48 -0.09
CA LEU A 187 3.58 -6.68 -0.92
C LEU A 187 4.85 -6.89 -1.75
N SER A 188 5.37 -5.81 -2.33
CA SER A 188 6.64 -5.82 -3.06
C SER A 188 7.80 -6.21 -2.15
N PHE A 189 7.82 -5.69 -0.92
CA PHE A 189 8.80 -6.05 0.10
C PHE A 189 8.74 -7.54 0.46
N ILE A 190 7.55 -8.10 0.72
CA ILE A 190 7.36 -9.53 1.06
C ILE A 190 7.75 -10.45 -0.11
N SER A 191 7.44 -10.06 -1.34
CA SER A 191 7.79 -10.83 -2.54
C SER A 191 9.30 -10.92 -2.75
N GLY A 192 10.04 -9.93 -2.22
CA GLY A 192 11.44 -9.73 -2.50
C GLY A 192 11.66 -9.04 -3.84
N PRO A 193 12.91 -8.59 -4.13
CA PRO A 193 13.26 -8.16 -5.47
C PRO A 193 12.85 -9.24 -6.45
N LYS A 194 12.31 -8.83 -7.61
CA LYS A 194 12.03 -9.77 -8.70
C LYS A 194 13.36 -10.46 -9.03
N THR A 195 13.57 -11.66 -8.50
CA THR A 195 14.47 -12.61 -9.12
C THR A 195 13.91 -12.72 -10.52
N GLN A 196 14.59 -12.14 -11.51
CA GLN A 196 14.22 -12.36 -12.90
C GLN A 196 14.21 -13.88 -13.05
N SER A 197 13.00 -14.43 -13.10
CA SER A 197 12.77 -15.85 -13.34
C SER A 197 13.44 -16.10 -14.66
N LYS A 198 14.56 -16.83 -14.63
CA LYS A 198 15.32 -17.36 -15.77
C LYS A 198 14.84 -16.74 -17.09
N LEU A 199 15.45 -15.62 -17.48
CA LEU A 199 15.39 -15.17 -18.87
C LEU A 199 15.65 -16.41 -19.74
N GLY A 200 14.63 -16.83 -20.48
CA GLY A 200 14.74 -17.98 -21.36
C GLY A 200 15.93 -17.78 -22.29
N GLY A 201 16.80 -18.79 -22.37
CA GLY A 201 17.78 -19.08 -23.43
C GLY A 201 18.83 -18.03 -23.84
N TRP A 202 18.60 -16.73 -23.64
CA TRP A 202 19.33 -15.66 -24.34
C TRP A 202 20.03 -14.65 -23.44
N SER A 203 19.80 -14.68 -22.12
CA SER A 203 20.46 -13.75 -21.18
C SER A 203 21.94 -14.05 -20.94
N LEU A 204 22.47 -15.18 -21.42
CA LEU A 204 23.87 -15.55 -21.19
C LEU A 204 24.86 -14.83 -22.11
N VAL A 205 24.41 -14.13 -23.15
CA VAL A 205 25.32 -13.46 -24.12
C VAL A 205 25.63 -12.01 -23.71
N SER A 206 24.89 -11.40 -22.79
CA SER A 206 25.10 -9.99 -22.40
C SER A 206 26.10 -9.78 -21.26
N LYS A 207 26.68 -10.85 -20.69
CA LYS A 207 27.59 -10.75 -19.52
C LYS A 207 29.09 -10.74 -19.83
N ILE A 208 29.50 -10.66 -21.10
CA ILE A 208 30.91 -10.63 -21.51
C ILE A 208 31.47 -9.20 -21.72
N MET A 209 30.66 -8.14 -21.59
CA MET A 209 31.13 -6.75 -21.82
C MET A 209 31.07 -5.80 -20.61
N GLN A 210 30.76 -6.28 -19.40
CA GLN A 210 30.82 -5.44 -18.20
C GLN A 210 31.93 -5.90 -17.25
N SER A 211 33.16 -5.89 -17.79
CA SER A 211 34.35 -5.79 -16.95
C SER A 211 34.39 -4.38 -16.35
N LYS A 212 34.46 -4.31 -15.01
CA LYS A 212 34.88 -3.14 -14.22
C LYS A 212 33.80 -2.07 -13.93
N ARG A 213 32.96 -2.37 -12.93
CA ARG A 213 32.59 -1.39 -11.91
C ARG A 213 32.73 -2.01 -10.52
N VAL A 214 33.78 -1.59 -9.83
CA VAL A 214 33.80 -1.58 -8.36
C VAL A 214 32.96 -0.39 -7.95
N GLY A 215 31.91 -0.64 -7.19
CA GLY A 215 31.01 0.36 -6.62
C GLY A 215 30.01 -0.38 -5.76
N CYS A 216 30.12 -0.19 -4.46
CA CYS A 216 29.25 -0.73 -3.43
C CYS A 216 27.79 -0.38 -3.73
N ASP A 217 27.02 -1.35 -4.21
CA ASP A 217 25.62 -1.50 -3.81
C ASP A 217 25.61 -2.78 -2.98
N GLU A 218 25.62 -2.64 -1.66
CA GLU A 218 24.90 -3.64 -0.87
C GLU A 218 23.47 -3.58 -1.38
N ASP A 219 23.10 -4.45 -2.32
CA ASP A 219 21.70 -4.74 -2.61
C ASP A 219 21.04 -4.85 -1.23
N VAL A 220 20.17 -3.89 -0.86
CA VAL A 220 19.46 -3.95 0.42
C VAL A 220 18.46 -5.10 0.28
N VAL A 221 18.98 -6.31 0.45
CA VAL A 221 18.21 -7.54 0.39
C VAL A 221 17.36 -7.53 1.65
N ASN A 222 16.05 -7.38 1.46
CA ASN A 222 15.12 -7.45 2.56
C ASN A 222 15.17 -8.83 3.25
N GLU A 223 14.62 -8.88 4.44
CA GLU A 223 14.67 -10.03 5.34
C GLU A 223 14.08 -11.28 4.69
N PHE A 224 12.99 -11.14 3.92
CA PHE A 224 12.41 -12.26 3.16
C PHE A 224 13.39 -12.83 2.14
N ALA A 225 14.04 -11.96 1.36
CA ALA A 225 14.99 -12.38 0.34
C ALA A 225 16.28 -12.96 0.94
N LYS A 226 16.73 -12.48 2.11
CA LYS A 226 17.85 -13.06 2.86
C LYS A 226 17.54 -14.50 3.28
N VAL A 227 16.36 -14.73 3.87
CA VAL A 227 15.93 -16.09 4.28
C VAL A 227 15.75 -16.98 3.05
N ASP A 228 15.08 -16.50 2.01
CA ASP A 228 14.89 -17.23 0.76
C ASP A 228 16.24 -17.69 0.18
N ALA A 229 17.25 -16.81 0.13
CA ALA A 229 18.57 -17.13 -0.42
C ALA A 229 19.32 -18.19 0.39
N VAL A 230 19.28 -18.12 1.72
CA VAL A 230 19.94 -19.09 2.61
C VAL A 230 19.31 -20.47 2.45
N LEU A 231 17.98 -20.55 2.48
CA LEU A 231 17.27 -21.82 2.43
C LEU A 231 17.35 -22.48 1.03
N LEU A 232 17.31 -21.69 -0.04
CA LEU A 232 17.48 -22.21 -1.40
C LEU A 232 18.88 -22.81 -1.64
N ARG A 233 19.94 -22.19 -1.10
CA ARG A 233 21.31 -22.76 -1.18
C ARG A 233 21.41 -24.11 -0.47
N HIS A 234 20.70 -24.27 0.64
CA HIS A 234 20.64 -25.53 1.36
C HIS A 234 19.90 -26.63 0.56
N GLU A 235 18.89 -26.27 -0.24
CA GLU A 235 18.23 -27.22 -1.16
C GLU A 235 19.17 -27.66 -2.30
N THR A 236 19.95 -26.74 -2.90
CA THR A 236 20.80 -27.04 -4.07
C THR A 236 22.06 -27.81 -3.72
N ASN A 237 22.77 -27.44 -2.64
CA ASN A 237 24.04 -28.07 -2.27
C ASN A 237 23.91 -29.56 -1.94
N LYS A 238 22.69 -30.03 -1.62
CA LYS A 238 22.40 -31.45 -1.40
C LYS A 238 22.01 -32.18 -2.68
N ALA A 239 21.38 -31.52 -3.65
CA ALA A 239 21.00 -32.15 -4.92
C ALA A 239 22.23 -32.56 -5.75
N ASP A 240 23.35 -31.85 -5.59
CA ASP A 240 24.62 -32.17 -6.24
C ASP A 240 25.41 -33.28 -5.51
N GLN A 241 24.94 -33.75 -4.35
CA GLN A 241 25.60 -34.78 -3.53
C GLN A 241 24.84 -36.12 -3.51
N SER A 242 23.74 -36.24 -4.24
CA SER A 242 22.86 -37.42 -4.34
C SER A 242 22.71 -37.88 -5.78
#